data_AF-A0A7S0DZ53-F1
#
_entry.id   AF-A0A7S0DZ53-F1
#
_cell.length_a   1.000
_cell.length_b   1.000
_cell.length_c   1.000
_cell.angle_alpha   90.00
_cell.angle_beta   90.00
_cell.angle_gamma   90.00
#
_symmetry.space_group_name_H-M   'P 1'
#
loop_
_entity.id
_entity.type
_entity.pdbx_description
1 polymer ?
#
loop_
_entity_poly.entity_id
_entity_poly.type
_entity_poly.pdbx_seq_one_letter_code
_entity_poly.pdbx_strand_id
1 'polypeptide(L)'
;APTSVGLQTTLPLTTEGLDPAPAVHEVTVIACNPTQQCSPAAVAQFKVMEAPNGGHVSWKTFLNRGYLNNRSHISASWFIEQPHVQLTFEACVGTTPYGCQARLYESATLPWSDAVVALPCGVEYYLNIRATNCAGLQ
;
A
#
# COMPACT_ATOMS: atom_id res chain seq x y z
N ALA A 1 -18.08 22.80 45.10
CA ALA A 1 -17.62 21.63 44.34
C ALA A 1 -16.34 22.02 43.60
N PRO A 2 -15.27 21.20 43.57
CA PRO A 2 -14.11 21.53 42.78
C PRO A 2 -14.49 21.39 41.30
N THR A 3 -14.44 22.49 40.56
CA THR A 3 -14.57 22.54 39.10
C THR A 3 -13.30 21.95 38.52
N SER A 4 -13.38 20.77 37.90
CA SER A 4 -12.29 20.25 37.09
C SER A 4 -12.13 21.14 35.86
N VAL A 5 -11.13 22.01 35.88
CA VAL A 5 -10.71 22.77 34.70
C VAL A 5 -9.89 21.80 33.84
N GLY A 6 -10.51 21.23 32.82
CA GLY A 6 -9.79 20.46 31.80
C GLY A 6 -9.02 21.43 30.90
N LEU A 7 -7.70 21.23 30.77
CA LEU A 7 -6.91 21.92 29.76
C LEU A 7 -6.95 21.09 28.47
N GLN A 8 -7.60 21.59 27.43
CA GLN A 8 -7.56 20.97 26.11
C GLN A 8 -6.47 21.66 25.29
N THR A 9 -5.44 20.91 24.90
CA THR A 9 -4.39 21.38 24.00
C THR A 9 -4.28 20.44 22.81
N THR A 10 -3.95 21.00 21.65
CA THR A 10 -3.63 20.23 20.45
C THR A 10 -2.17 20.47 20.15
N LEU A 11 -1.34 19.43 20.33
CA LEU A 11 0.05 19.48 19.93
C LEU A 11 0.15 18.90 18.51
N PRO A 12 0.57 19.68 17.49
CA PRO A 12 0.89 19.11 16.20
C PRO A 12 2.10 18.20 16.36
N LEU A 13 1.92 16.91 16.08
CA LEU A 13 3.03 15.96 16.00
C LEU A 13 3.63 16.03 14.59
N THR A 14 4.89 16.43 14.50
CA THR A 14 5.68 16.27 13.28
C THR A 14 6.25 14.85 13.25
N THR A 15 6.40 14.28 12.06
CA THR A 15 7.08 12.98 11.90
C THR A 15 8.61 13.11 12.01
N GLU A 16 9.12 14.33 12.12
CA GLU A 16 10.54 14.61 12.30
C GLU A 16 11.06 14.03 13.63
N GLY A 17 12.04 13.13 13.55
CA GLY A 17 12.60 12.42 14.70
C GLY A 17 11.85 11.16 15.14
N LEU A 18 10.77 10.78 14.44
CA LEU A 18 10.14 9.46 14.60
C LEU A 18 10.91 8.40 13.82
N ASP A 19 10.77 7.14 14.25
CA ASP A 19 11.28 5.99 13.51
C ASP A 19 10.68 5.96 12.07
N PRO A 20 11.47 5.51 11.07
CA PRO A 20 10.98 5.42 9.70
C PRO A 20 9.79 4.47 9.59
N ALA A 21 8.85 4.79 8.69
CA ALA A 21 7.67 3.97 8.46
C ALA A 21 8.01 2.64 7.77
N PRO A 22 7.16 1.59 7.92
CA PRO A 22 5.98 1.52 8.76
C PRO A 22 6.32 1.36 10.25
N ALA A 23 5.77 2.24 11.11
CA ALA A 23 6.03 2.23 12.55
C ALA A 23 4.76 2.56 13.37
N VAL A 24 4.68 2.00 14.58
CA VAL A 24 3.64 2.34 15.57
C VAL A 24 4.30 3.13 16.68
N HIS A 25 3.76 4.29 16.99
CA HIS A 25 4.25 5.17 18.05
C HIS A 25 3.20 5.28 19.16
N GLU A 26 3.68 5.37 20.39
CA GLU A 26 2.89 5.63 21.58
C GLU A 26 3.20 7.02 22.12
N VAL A 27 2.16 7.79 22.39
CA VAL A 27 2.23 9.11 23.01
C VAL A 27 1.64 9.00 24.40
N THR A 28 2.48 9.22 25.40
CA THR A 28 2.06 9.26 26.80
C THR A 28 2.04 10.70 27.27
N VAL A 29 0.87 11.17 27.67
CA VAL A 29 0.69 12.48 28.29
C VAL A 29 0.86 12.30 29.79
N ILE A 30 1.81 13.01 30.37
CA ILE A 30 2.07 13.00 31.81
C ILE A 30 1.60 14.34 32.39
N ALA A 31 0.78 14.29 33.43
CA ALA A 31 0.35 15.48 34.17
C ALA A 31 1.14 15.58 35.48
N CYS A 32 1.72 16.74 35.74
CA CYS A 32 2.46 17.02 36.97
C CYS A 32 1.75 18.10 37.78
N ASN A 33 1.69 17.93 39.10
CA ASN A 33 1.24 18.98 40.00
C ASN A 33 2.40 19.99 40.29
N PRO A 34 2.13 21.15 40.93
CA PRO A 34 3.16 22.13 41.26
C PRO A 34 4.29 21.60 42.15
N THR A 35 4.06 20.49 42.87
CA THR A 35 5.08 19.81 43.68
C THR A 35 5.88 18.76 42.89
N GLN A 36 5.81 18.76 41.55
CA GLN A 36 6.50 17.83 40.64
C GLN A 36 6.11 16.36 40.81
N GLN A 37 4.98 16.06 41.44
CA GLN A 37 4.43 14.71 41.38
C GLN A 37 3.69 14.55 40.06
N CYS A 38 4.17 13.60 39.26
CA CYS A 38 3.68 13.35 37.92
C CYS A 38 2.98 12.00 37.84
N SER A 39 1.88 11.93 37.09
CA SER A 39 1.20 10.68 36.76
C SER A 39 0.77 10.65 35.29
N PRO A 40 0.67 9.46 34.68
CA PRO A 40 0.10 9.34 33.34
C PRO A 40 -1.35 9.85 33.34
N ALA A 41 -1.65 10.79 32.44
CA ALA A 41 -2.96 11.38 32.29
C ALA A 41 -3.71 10.79 31.09
N ALA A 42 -3.01 10.44 30.02
CA ALA A 42 -3.58 9.79 28.83
C ALA A 42 -2.48 9.07 28.04
N VAL A 43 -2.89 8.05 27.29
CA VAL A 43 -2.03 7.35 26.32
C VAL A 43 -2.78 7.28 24.99
N ALA A 44 -2.09 7.57 23.90
CA ALA A 44 -2.60 7.42 22.54
C ALA A 44 -1.57 6.69 21.68
N GLN A 45 -2.05 5.90 20.72
CA GLN A 45 -1.18 5.26 19.74
C GLN A 45 -1.54 5.75 18.34
N PHE A 46 -0.53 5.93 17.50
CA PHE A 46 -0.72 6.24 16.09
C PHE A 46 0.26 5.45 15.23
N LYS A 47 -0.12 5.19 13.98
CA LYS A 47 0.67 4.43 13.02
C LYS A 47 1.07 5.34 11.86
N VAL A 48 2.37 5.36 11.54
CA VAL A 48 2.89 6.04 10.35
C VAL A 48 3.12 5.00 9.27
N MET A 49 2.68 5.31 8.05
CA MET A 49 2.66 4.41 6.91
C MET A 49 3.26 5.12 5.69
N GLU A 50 3.96 4.37 4.86
CA GLU A 50 4.44 4.80 3.54
C GLU A 50 3.69 4.08 2.43
N ALA A 51 3.64 4.68 1.25
CA ALA A 51 3.06 4.04 0.06
C ALA A 51 3.78 2.72 -0.27
N PRO A 52 3.14 1.82 -1.02
CA PRO A 52 3.79 0.61 -1.49
C PRO A 52 5.12 0.85 -2.19
N ASN A 53 6.13 0.05 -1.86
CA ASN A 53 7.38 -0.01 -2.61
C ASN A 53 7.20 -0.93 -3.82
N GLY A 54 7.98 -0.67 -4.88
CA GLY A 54 7.87 -1.40 -6.13
C GLY A 54 8.10 -2.89 -5.92
N GLY A 55 7.19 -3.70 -6.44
CA GLY A 55 7.27 -5.16 -6.36
C GLY A 55 7.87 -5.81 -7.61
N HIS A 56 7.96 -7.14 -7.55
CA HIS A 56 8.31 -7.98 -8.69
C HIS A 56 7.05 -8.56 -9.33
N VAL A 57 6.89 -8.34 -10.64
CA VAL A 57 5.84 -8.97 -11.44
C VAL A 57 6.45 -10.17 -12.17
N SER A 58 5.81 -11.33 -12.03
CA SER A 58 6.17 -12.56 -12.71
C SER A 58 5.00 -13.05 -13.57
N TRP A 59 5.26 -13.38 -14.82
CA TRP A 59 4.25 -14.04 -15.64
C TRP A 59 4.09 -15.47 -15.14
N LYS A 60 2.87 -15.96 -14.99
CA LYS A 60 2.61 -17.40 -14.75
C LYS A 60 2.76 -18.22 -16.03
N THR A 61 3.70 -17.83 -16.88
CA THR A 61 4.26 -18.67 -17.94
C THR A 61 5.47 -19.38 -17.35
N PHE A 62 5.75 -20.62 -17.74
CA PHE A 62 6.89 -21.41 -17.22
C PHE A 62 8.29 -20.77 -17.43
N LEU A 63 8.36 -19.56 -17.99
CA LEU A 63 9.55 -18.76 -18.18
C LEU A 63 9.22 -17.31 -17.78
N ASN A 64 10.04 -16.70 -16.91
CA ASN A 64 9.95 -15.31 -16.43
C ASN A 64 9.99 -14.22 -17.54
N ARG A 65 10.01 -14.62 -18.81
CA ARG A 65 9.71 -13.88 -20.03
C ARG A 65 9.23 -14.95 -21.03
N GLY A 66 7.96 -14.91 -21.43
CA GLY A 66 7.34 -16.05 -22.09
C GLY A 66 6.42 -15.66 -23.23
N TYR A 67 6.36 -16.51 -24.25
CA TYR A 67 5.32 -16.43 -25.27
C TYR A 67 4.00 -16.87 -24.66
N LEU A 68 2.96 -16.07 -24.83
CA LEU A 68 1.59 -16.47 -24.52
C LEU A 68 1.15 -17.49 -25.60
N ASN A 69 0.76 -18.68 -25.19
CA ASN A 69 0.21 -19.71 -26.06
C ASN A 69 -1.33 -19.72 -26.08
N ASN A 70 -1.96 -18.91 -25.23
CA ASN A 70 -3.40 -18.68 -25.20
C ASN A 70 -3.71 -17.30 -25.78
N ARG A 71 -4.49 -17.24 -26.86
CA ARG A 71 -4.83 -16.00 -27.57
C ARG A 71 -5.97 -15.20 -26.94
N SER A 72 -6.54 -15.71 -25.86
CA SER A 72 -7.70 -15.08 -25.21
C SER A 72 -7.46 -14.79 -23.74
N HIS A 73 -6.34 -15.26 -23.16
CA HIS A 73 -6.08 -15.11 -21.74
C HIS A 73 -4.65 -14.71 -21.41
N ILE A 74 -4.53 -13.85 -20.42
CA ILE A 74 -3.28 -13.49 -19.77
C ILE A 74 -3.39 -13.86 -18.29
N SER A 75 -2.35 -14.48 -17.75
CA SER A 75 -2.27 -14.84 -16.33
C SER A 75 -0.93 -14.42 -15.73
N ALA A 76 -0.98 -13.88 -14.52
CA ALA A 76 0.20 -13.36 -13.84
C ALA A 76 0.15 -13.56 -12.33
N SER A 77 1.32 -13.46 -11.71
CA SER A 77 1.49 -13.35 -10.28
C SER A 77 2.50 -12.26 -9.95
N TRP A 78 2.23 -11.49 -8.93
CA TRP A 78 3.15 -10.48 -8.43
C TRP A 78 3.43 -10.70 -6.96
N PHE A 79 4.52 -10.12 -6.51
CA PHE A 79 4.91 -10.08 -5.11
C PHE A 79 5.37 -8.67 -4.76
N ILE A 80 4.83 -8.15 -3.66
CA ILE A 80 5.22 -6.85 -3.10
C ILE A 80 5.68 -7.08 -1.67
N GLU A 81 6.89 -6.62 -1.37
CA GLU A 81 7.49 -6.72 -0.04
C GLU A 81 6.93 -5.66 0.89
N GLN A 82 5.73 -5.90 1.45
CA GLN A 82 5.16 -5.09 2.53
C GLN A 82 4.48 -5.95 3.59
N PRO A 83 5.25 -6.52 4.54
CA PRO A 83 4.70 -7.36 5.57
C PRO A 83 3.78 -6.54 6.51
N HIS A 84 2.66 -7.13 6.92
CA HIS A 84 1.69 -6.56 7.87
C HIS A 84 0.94 -5.30 7.37
N VAL A 85 0.89 -5.10 6.05
CA VAL A 85 0.09 -4.05 5.42
C VAL A 85 -0.95 -4.71 4.50
N GLN A 86 -2.21 -4.37 4.70
CA GLN A 86 -3.26 -4.79 3.78
C GLN A 86 -3.14 -3.96 2.50
N LEU A 87 -2.95 -4.66 1.37
CA LEU A 87 -2.85 -4.05 0.05
C LEU A 87 -4.09 -4.38 -0.77
N THR A 88 -4.54 -3.41 -1.55
CA THR A 88 -5.42 -3.63 -2.70
C THR A 88 -4.62 -3.47 -3.97
N PHE A 89 -5.00 -4.21 -5.02
CA PHE A 89 -4.29 -4.19 -6.29
C PHE A 89 -5.24 -3.80 -7.42
N GLU A 90 -4.69 -3.07 -8.37
CA GLU A 90 -5.31 -2.85 -9.67
C GLU A 90 -4.32 -3.29 -10.75
N ALA A 91 -4.84 -3.90 -11.81
CA ALA A 91 -4.05 -4.37 -12.93
C ALA A 91 -4.57 -3.78 -14.23
N CYS A 92 -3.66 -3.42 -15.14
CA CYS A 92 -3.99 -3.04 -16.50
C CYS A 92 -3.06 -3.73 -17.50
N VAL A 93 -3.49 -3.82 -18.76
CA VAL A 93 -2.70 -4.42 -19.84
C VAL A 93 -2.56 -3.44 -20.98
N GLY A 94 -1.32 -3.23 -21.43
CA GLY A 94 -1.00 -2.38 -22.57
C GLY A 94 -0.19 -3.09 -23.64
N THR A 95 -0.04 -2.42 -24.78
CA THR A 95 0.85 -2.80 -25.88
C THR A 95 2.10 -1.91 -25.94
N THR A 96 2.25 -1.01 -24.98
CA THR A 96 3.46 -0.22 -24.74
C THR A 96 3.84 -0.30 -23.26
N PRO A 97 5.12 -0.09 -22.91
CA PRO A 97 5.52 0.07 -21.51
C PRO A 97 4.64 1.12 -20.83
N TYR A 98 4.14 0.81 -19.62
CA TYR A 98 3.26 1.68 -18.83
C TYR A 98 1.89 2.02 -19.45
N GLY A 99 1.56 1.44 -20.61
CA GLY A 99 0.27 1.63 -21.28
C GLY A 99 -0.83 0.70 -20.73
N CYS A 100 -2.08 1.07 -20.97
CA CYS A 100 -3.27 0.28 -20.61
C CYS A 100 -4.23 0.16 -21.80
N GLN A 101 -3.70 0.08 -23.03
CA GLN A 101 -4.49 0.11 -24.27
C GLN A 101 -5.36 -1.14 -24.47
N ALA A 102 -4.92 -2.29 -23.97
CA ALA A 102 -5.64 -3.55 -24.11
C ALA A 102 -6.69 -3.74 -23.00
N ARG A 103 -6.39 -3.29 -21.78
CA ARG A 103 -7.31 -3.21 -20.66
C ARG A 103 -6.92 -2.09 -19.71
N LEU A 104 -7.91 -1.33 -19.25
CA LEU A 104 -7.76 -0.29 -18.24
C LEU A 104 -7.49 -0.89 -16.85
N TYR A 105 -7.13 -0.04 -15.89
CA TYR A 105 -6.97 -0.47 -14.50
C TYR A 105 -8.30 -0.95 -13.94
N GLU A 106 -8.28 -2.16 -13.40
CA GLU A 106 -9.39 -2.76 -12.67
C GLU A 106 -8.86 -3.53 -11.47
N SER A 107 -9.71 -3.68 -10.45
CA SER A 107 -9.41 -4.46 -9.24
C SER A 107 -8.87 -5.84 -9.57
N ALA A 108 -7.79 -6.22 -8.89
CA ALA A 108 -7.03 -7.42 -9.16
C ALA A 108 -6.72 -8.19 -7.87
N THR A 109 -6.76 -9.52 -7.94
CA THR A 109 -6.41 -10.42 -6.82
C THR A 109 -5.52 -11.55 -7.32
N LEU A 110 -4.71 -12.13 -6.42
CA LEU A 110 -3.84 -13.25 -6.75
C LEU A 110 -4.54 -14.60 -6.57
N PRO A 111 -4.30 -15.58 -7.48
CA PRO A 111 -3.63 -15.43 -8.77
C PRO A 111 -4.52 -14.66 -9.75
N TRP A 112 -3.93 -13.77 -10.54
CA TRP A 112 -4.69 -12.97 -11.48
C TRP A 112 -4.72 -13.62 -12.85
N SER A 113 -5.90 -13.63 -13.45
CA SER A 113 -6.12 -14.05 -14.82
C SER A 113 -7.19 -13.19 -15.44
N ASP A 114 -7.04 -12.91 -16.71
CA ASP A 114 -7.92 -12.01 -17.42
C ASP A 114 -8.15 -12.48 -18.84
N ALA A 115 -9.34 -12.17 -19.37
CA ALA A 115 -9.74 -12.46 -20.72
C ALA A 115 -9.60 -11.20 -21.57
N VAL A 116 -8.61 -11.16 -22.46
CA VAL A 116 -8.47 -10.07 -23.42
C VAL A 116 -9.20 -10.44 -24.69
N VAL A 117 -10.01 -9.53 -25.21
CA VAL A 117 -10.67 -9.72 -26.50
C VAL A 117 -9.62 -9.68 -27.61
N ALA A 118 -9.18 -10.87 -28.02
CA ALA A 118 -8.15 -11.16 -29.01
C ALA A 118 -6.75 -10.63 -28.67
N LEU A 119 -5.80 -11.55 -28.46
CA LEU A 119 -4.36 -11.28 -28.43
C LEU A 119 -3.75 -11.65 -29.79
N PRO A 120 -3.63 -10.70 -30.74
CA PRO A 120 -2.90 -10.93 -31.98
C PRO A 120 -1.50 -11.49 -31.74
N CYS A 121 -1.10 -12.44 -32.58
CA CYS A 121 0.26 -12.97 -32.56
C CYS A 121 1.27 -11.89 -32.96
N GLY A 122 2.46 -11.95 -32.34
CA GLY A 122 3.57 -11.02 -32.64
C GLY A 122 3.47 -9.68 -31.94
N VAL A 123 2.45 -9.46 -31.08
CA VAL A 123 2.32 -8.27 -30.25
C VAL A 123 2.92 -8.52 -28.87
N GLU A 124 3.71 -7.56 -28.39
CA GLU A 124 4.22 -7.54 -27.03
C GLU A 124 3.19 -6.89 -26.10
N TYR A 125 2.93 -7.52 -24.96
CA TYR A 125 1.99 -7.03 -23.96
C TYR A 125 2.72 -6.74 -22.65
N TYR A 126 2.29 -5.66 -22.00
CA TYR A 126 2.84 -5.18 -20.74
C TYR A 126 1.72 -5.22 -19.69
N LEU A 127 1.96 -5.93 -18.59
CA LEU A 127 1.10 -5.90 -17.41
C LEU A 127 1.65 -4.86 -16.44
N ASN A 128 0.81 -3.91 -16.07
CA ASN A 128 1.13 -2.93 -15.04
C ASN A 128 0.26 -3.21 -13.81
N ILE A 129 0.89 -3.28 -12.65
CA ILE A 129 0.22 -3.50 -11.36
C ILE A 129 0.41 -2.26 -10.51
N ARG A 130 -0.67 -1.78 -9.91
CA ARG A 130 -0.65 -0.76 -8.86
C ARG A 130 -1.05 -1.39 -7.55
N ALA A 131 -0.40 -0.99 -6.48
CA ALA A 131 -0.75 -1.38 -5.13
C ALA A 131 -1.11 -0.15 -4.32
N THR A 132 -2.15 -0.28 -3.50
CA THR A 132 -2.62 0.80 -2.65
C THR A 132 -2.71 0.32 -1.20
N ASN A 133 -2.26 1.17 -0.29
CA ASN A 133 -2.52 1.05 1.15
C ASN A 133 -3.13 2.37 1.67
N CYS A 134 -3.27 2.51 2.98
CA CYS A 134 -3.85 3.72 3.58
C CYS A 134 -2.99 5.00 3.42
N ALA A 135 -1.71 4.89 3.06
CA ALA A 135 -0.83 6.02 2.77
C ALA A 135 -0.92 6.50 1.31
N GLY A 136 -1.49 5.69 0.42
CA GLY A 136 -1.70 6.05 -0.98
C GLY A 136 -1.33 4.93 -1.95
N LEU A 137 -1.27 5.32 -3.22
CA LEU A 137 -1.03 4.44 -4.37
C LEU A 137 0.42 4.57 -4.85
N GLN A 138 0.96 3.46 -5.31
CA GLN A 138 2.16 3.42 -6.15
C GLN A 138 1.79 3.15 -7.62
#